data_AF-A0A7J8RRE9-F1
#
_entry.id   AF-A0A7J8RRE9-F1
#
_cell.length_a   1.000
_cell.length_b   1.000
_cell.length_c   1.000
_cell.angle_alpha   90.00
_cell.angle_beta   90.00
_cell.angle_gamma   90.00
#
_symmetry.space_group_name_H-M   'P 1'
#
loop_
_entity.id
_entity.type
_entity.pdbx_description
1 polymer ?
#
loop_
_entity_poly.entity_id
_entity_poly.type
_entity_poly.pdbx_seq_one_letter_code
_entity_poly.pdbx_strand_id
1 'polypeptide(L)'
;MPILVKVIGTCNLWLFYAYFEVEGESFKEEDFIAMSRIDDSMQNQIAALLRVINFTRTFREDTVPCEIEAGLFLGSIAAANNMDALKSLNITHILTVASSLKPVHTNDFVYKVIPGGNALLYQTVLDKEDTNLSQYFDECFNFIDEAKREGGGVLVHCFVGKSRSVTIVVAYLMKKHGMSLSQALEHVRSKRPLASPNPGFIQQLKEFEKSLQDQTCFLPVECHAPAFEGLKRMDQIHYSIENEIQERCRVDIYRKFQGNSALCQIEEGLFLGSLGDASNKGALKSSNVTHILTVANLSLPLYPNEFAHKIIEVMDREDTNLMQYFDECFSFIDEAKRLGGGVLVHCFMGISRSVTVVIAYLMKKHGMRLSQALEHVKRRRPQASPNSGFILQLQQFEKTLRG
;
A
#
# COMPACT_ATOMS: atom_id res chain seq x y z
N MET A 1 34.71 -21.17 12.41
CA MET A 1 34.16 -20.13 11.50
C MET A 1 34.91 -20.05 10.14
N PRO A 2 35.02 -21.14 9.36
CA PRO A 2 35.04 -20.90 7.90
C PRO A 2 34.25 -21.89 7.03
N ILE A 3 33.52 -22.85 7.59
CA ILE A 3 32.84 -23.90 6.80
C ILE A 3 31.32 -23.70 6.69
N LEU A 4 30.70 -22.87 7.56
CA LEU A 4 29.25 -22.65 7.56
C LEU A 4 28.76 -21.51 6.65
N VAL A 5 29.65 -20.84 5.92
CA VAL A 5 29.31 -19.71 5.02
C VAL A 5 28.91 -20.20 3.60
N LYS A 6 29.02 -21.51 3.33
CA LYS A 6 28.71 -22.07 2.00
C LYS A 6 27.29 -22.60 1.81
N VAL A 7 26.45 -22.61 2.85
CA VAL A 7 25.09 -23.22 2.77
C VAL A 7 23.97 -22.19 2.88
N ILE A 8 24.24 -20.97 3.32
CA ILE A 8 23.20 -19.95 3.51
C ILE A 8 23.51 -18.76 2.60
N GLY A 9 22.68 -18.58 1.58
CA GLY A 9 22.77 -17.48 0.62
C GLY A 9 22.68 -16.10 1.30
N THR A 10 23.32 -15.12 0.67
CA THR A 10 23.53 -13.74 1.14
C THR A 10 22.25 -12.95 1.46
N CYS A 11 21.07 -13.40 1.05
CA CYS A 11 19.78 -12.81 1.43
C CYS A 11 19.44 -12.96 2.92
N ASN A 12 19.95 -14.00 3.59
CA ASN A 12 19.58 -14.29 4.98
C ASN A 12 20.33 -13.44 6.00
N LEU A 13 21.49 -12.87 5.66
CA LEU A 13 22.18 -11.97 6.59
C LEU A 13 21.48 -10.60 6.71
N TRP A 14 20.80 -10.14 5.67
CA TRP A 14 20.20 -8.79 5.67
C TRP A 14 18.89 -8.71 6.45
N LEU A 15 18.04 -9.74 6.35
CA LEU A 15 16.87 -9.91 7.22
C LEU A 15 17.28 -10.15 8.69
N PHE A 16 18.42 -10.81 8.90
CA PHE A 16 19.02 -11.08 10.21
C PHE A 16 19.49 -9.81 10.93
N TYR A 17 20.01 -8.80 10.21
CA TYR A 17 20.34 -7.49 10.80
C TYR A 17 19.11 -6.60 11.02
N ALA A 18 18.17 -6.57 10.07
CA ALA A 18 17.00 -5.69 10.15
C ALA A 18 16.00 -6.05 11.28
N TYR A 19 15.97 -7.31 11.73
CA TYR A 19 15.11 -7.76 12.83
C TYR A 19 15.68 -7.38 14.22
N PHE A 20 17.01 -7.33 14.38
CA PHE A 20 17.66 -7.20 15.69
C PHE A 20 18.26 -5.82 16.00
N GLU A 21 18.37 -4.93 15.02
CA GLU A 21 18.67 -3.51 15.26
C GLU A 21 17.52 -2.78 16.01
N VAL A 22 16.39 -3.47 16.23
CA VAL A 22 15.18 -2.99 16.89
C VAL A 22 15.17 -3.23 18.42
N GLU A 23 15.89 -4.23 18.95
CA GLU A 23 15.67 -4.70 20.35
C GLU A 23 16.93 -4.72 21.26
N GLY A 24 18.16 -4.57 20.75
CA GLY A 24 19.33 -4.30 21.59
C GLY A 24 19.78 -5.41 22.57
N GLU A 25 19.41 -6.68 22.37
CA GLU A 25 19.84 -7.81 23.24
C GLU A 25 20.91 -8.72 22.62
N SER A 26 21.71 -9.39 23.47
CA SER A 26 22.80 -10.30 23.08
C SER A 26 22.38 -11.78 23.06
N PHE A 27 22.83 -12.51 22.03
CA PHE A 27 22.35 -13.83 21.59
C PHE A 27 22.76 -15.04 22.47
N LYS A 28 21.91 -16.08 22.57
CA LYS A 28 22.23 -17.43 23.07
C LYS A 28 21.97 -18.50 22.00
N GLU A 29 22.77 -19.57 22.00
CA GLU A 29 22.81 -20.63 20.98
C GLU A 29 21.47 -21.42 20.84
N GLU A 30 20.63 -21.35 21.88
CA GLU A 30 19.32 -21.99 21.96
C GLU A 30 18.28 -21.32 21.04
N ASP A 31 18.40 -20.01 20.80
CA ASP A 31 17.50 -19.22 19.95
C ASP A 31 17.66 -19.56 18.45
N PHE A 32 18.84 -20.04 18.06
CA PHE A 32 19.15 -20.46 16.69
C PHE A 32 18.38 -21.73 16.28
N ILE A 33 18.17 -22.66 17.23
CA ILE A 33 17.53 -23.96 17.01
C ILE A 33 16.00 -23.83 16.90
N ALA A 34 15.41 -22.79 17.49
CA ALA A 34 13.98 -22.49 17.37
C ALA A 34 13.62 -21.95 15.97
N MET A 35 14.52 -21.18 15.36
CA MET A 35 14.27 -20.46 14.10
C MET A 35 14.54 -21.31 12.85
N SER A 36 15.39 -22.34 12.95
CA SER A 36 15.60 -23.36 11.91
C SER A 36 14.41 -24.32 11.74
N ARG A 37 13.34 -24.16 12.53
CA ARG A 37 12.11 -24.96 12.49
C ARG A 37 10.91 -24.21 11.90
N ILE A 38 11.11 -23.00 11.40
CA ILE A 38 10.04 -22.16 10.84
C ILE A 38 9.91 -22.46 9.35
N ASP A 39 8.77 -23.06 8.98
CA ASP A 39 8.39 -23.44 7.62
C ASP A 39 8.41 -22.25 6.63
N ASP A 40 8.66 -22.53 5.35
CA ASP A 40 8.77 -21.53 4.27
C ASP A 40 7.47 -20.71 4.13
N SER A 41 6.32 -21.31 4.46
CA SER A 41 5.02 -20.62 4.53
C SER A 41 5.04 -19.50 5.58
N MET A 42 5.54 -19.79 6.78
CA MET A 42 5.65 -18.82 7.87
C MET A 42 6.66 -17.72 7.53
N GLN A 43 7.79 -18.05 6.90
CA GLN A 43 8.75 -17.03 6.44
C GLN A 43 8.14 -16.09 5.40
N ASN A 44 7.37 -16.61 4.45
CA ASN A 44 6.69 -15.80 3.44
C ASN A 44 5.59 -14.91 4.05
N GLN A 45 4.90 -15.39 5.08
CA GLN A 45 3.90 -14.61 5.82
C GLN A 45 4.54 -13.51 6.67
N ILE A 46 5.66 -13.81 7.35
CA ILE A 46 6.46 -12.80 8.07
C ILE A 46 6.95 -11.74 7.09
N ALA A 47 7.48 -12.13 5.93
CA ALA A 47 7.93 -11.20 4.91
C ALA A 47 6.76 -10.36 4.34
N ALA A 48 5.58 -10.96 4.14
CA ALA A 48 4.39 -10.23 3.70
C ALA A 48 3.91 -9.23 4.76
N LEU A 49 3.87 -9.65 6.03
CA LEU A 49 3.52 -8.80 7.15
C LEU A 49 4.54 -7.66 7.32
N LEU A 50 5.83 -7.94 7.25
CA LEU A 50 6.90 -6.93 7.26
C LEU A 50 6.80 -6.00 6.06
N ARG A 51 6.42 -6.49 4.87
CA ARG A 51 6.14 -5.63 3.71
C ARG A 51 4.98 -4.69 3.98
N VAL A 52 3.89 -5.15 4.61
CA VAL A 52 2.73 -4.31 4.94
C VAL A 52 3.05 -3.35 6.10
N ILE A 53 3.78 -3.79 7.13
CA ILE A 53 4.24 -2.96 8.25
C ILE A 53 5.22 -1.89 7.73
N ASN A 54 6.20 -2.27 6.92
CA ASN A 54 7.12 -1.30 6.30
C ASN A 54 6.38 -0.38 5.32
N PHE A 55 5.42 -0.88 4.54
CA PHE A 55 4.58 -0.05 3.69
C PHE A 55 3.80 0.99 4.50
N THR A 56 3.17 0.57 5.60
CA THR A 56 2.38 1.46 6.47
C THR A 56 3.25 2.43 7.27
N ARG A 57 4.44 2.01 7.73
CA ARG A 57 5.43 2.88 8.39
C ARG A 57 6.00 3.90 7.41
N THR A 58 6.46 3.45 6.25
CA THR A 58 6.99 4.34 5.21
C THR A 58 5.92 5.31 4.71
N PHE A 59 4.66 4.91 4.63
CA PHE A 59 3.56 5.82 4.30
C PHE A 59 3.32 6.90 5.37
N ARG A 60 3.51 6.58 6.66
CA ARG A 60 3.42 7.57 7.76
C ARG A 60 4.60 8.55 7.76
N GLU A 61 5.75 8.14 7.24
CA GLU A 61 7.01 8.90 7.30
C GLU A 61 7.38 9.60 5.96
N ASP A 62 6.81 9.21 4.82
CA ASP A 62 7.07 9.75 3.47
C ASP A 62 6.44 11.14 3.26
N THR A 63 6.82 12.08 4.12
CA THR A 63 6.32 13.45 4.19
C THR A 63 7.30 14.46 3.60
N VAL A 64 8.50 14.02 3.18
CA VAL A 64 9.54 14.88 2.59
C VAL A 64 9.81 14.41 1.16
N PRO A 65 9.76 15.30 0.14
CA PRO A 65 10.14 14.95 -1.22
C PRO A 65 11.55 14.35 -1.32
N CYS A 66 11.68 13.24 -2.03
CA CYS A 66 12.97 12.59 -2.25
C CYS A 66 13.65 13.16 -3.50
N GLU A 67 14.83 13.76 -3.35
CA GLU A 67 15.60 14.28 -4.49
C GLU A 67 16.22 13.13 -5.29
N ILE A 68 15.87 13.04 -6.57
CA ILE A 68 16.37 12.04 -7.51
C ILE A 68 17.62 12.56 -8.23
N GLU A 69 17.55 13.82 -8.64
CA GLU A 69 18.67 14.61 -9.15
C GLU A 69 18.39 16.09 -8.86
N ALA A 70 19.40 16.95 -9.05
CA ALA A 70 19.30 18.37 -8.76
C ALA A 70 18.02 19.00 -9.37
N GLY A 71 17.12 19.47 -8.50
CA GLY A 71 15.86 20.11 -8.89
C GLY A 71 14.74 19.17 -9.34
N LEU A 72 14.92 17.85 -9.31
CA LEU A 72 13.88 16.85 -9.60
C LEU A 72 13.62 15.97 -8.37
N PHE A 73 12.41 16.10 -7.84
CA PHE A 73 11.97 15.41 -6.65
C PHE A 73 10.85 14.41 -6.97
N LEU A 74 10.81 13.33 -6.21
CA LEU A 74 9.81 12.27 -6.29
C LEU A 74 9.21 12.05 -4.90
N GLY A 75 7.88 11.93 -4.82
CA GLY A 75 7.24 11.73 -3.53
C GLY A 75 5.84 11.16 -3.59
N SER A 76 5.27 10.92 -2.41
CA SER A 76 3.84 10.73 -2.25
C SER A 76 3.11 12.07 -2.23
N ILE A 77 1.78 12.00 -2.18
CA ILE A 77 0.95 13.16 -1.87
C ILE A 77 1.12 13.67 -0.43
N ALA A 78 1.61 12.86 0.53
CA ALA A 78 1.94 13.40 1.85
C ALA A 78 3.12 14.39 1.74
N ALA A 79 4.15 14.03 0.97
CA ALA A 79 5.21 14.95 0.59
C ALA A 79 4.70 16.18 -0.19
N ALA A 80 3.73 15.99 -1.09
CA ALA A 80 3.13 17.11 -1.84
C ALA A 80 2.26 18.06 -0.98
N ASN A 81 1.86 17.65 0.23
CA ASN A 81 1.10 18.47 1.18
C ASN A 81 1.99 19.06 2.29
N ASN A 82 3.28 18.76 2.32
CA ASN A 82 4.20 19.31 3.31
C ASN A 82 4.79 20.64 2.80
N MET A 83 4.05 21.73 3.03
CA MET A 83 4.43 23.06 2.55
C MET A 83 5.82 23.51 3.01
N ASP A 84 6.19 23.20 4.26
CA ASP A 84 7.50 23.57 4.81
C ASP A 84 8.63 22.84 4.08
N ALA A 85 8.47 21.53 3.85
CA ALA A 85 9.43 20.76 3.08
C ALA A 85 9.55 21.28 1.65
N LEU A 86 8.42 21.54 0.97
CA LEU A 86 8.40 22.06 -0.40
C LEU A 86 9.16 23.39 -0.51
N LYS A 87 8.89 24.34 0.39
CA LYS A 87 9.57 25.64 0.42
C LYS A 87 11.06 25.50 0.76
N SER A 88 11.41 24.67 1.74
CA SER A 88 12.81 24.43 2.14
C SER A 88 13.66 23.80 1.04
N LEU A 89 13.05 23.02 0.14
CA LEU A 89 13.69 22.37 -1.00
C LEU A 89 13.65 23.22 -2.28
N ASN A 90 13.20 24.47 -2.21
CA ASN A 90 13.01 25.37 -3.35
C ASN A 90 12.13 24.76 -4.46
N ILE A 91 11.13 23.95 -4.10
CA ILE A 91 10.18 23.38 -5.05
C ILE A 91 9.19 24.48 -5.43
N THR A 92 9.07 24.76 -6.72
CA THR A 92 8.15 25.77 -7.27
C THR A 92 7.04 25.14 -8.12
N HIS A 93 7.30 23.94 -8.65
CA HIS A 93 6.38 23.22 -9.54
C HIS A 93 5.98 21.87 -8.95
N ILE A 94 4.71 21.48 -9.12
CA ILE A 94 4.18 20.19 -8.66
C ILE A 94 3.46 19.50 -9.82
N LEU A 95 4.01 18.36 -10.24
CA LEU A 95 3.44 17.47 -11.25
C LEU A 95 2.68 16.33 -10.57
N THR A 96 1.36 16.39 -10.65
CA THR A 96 0.43 15.40 -10.09
C THR A 96 0.08 14.33 -11.11
N VAL A 97 0.65 13.15 -10.95
CA VAL A 97 0.44 11.95 -11.79
C VAL A 97 -0.71 11.10 -11.23
N ALA A 98 -1.83 11.77 -10.89
CA ALA A 98 -3.01 11.21 -10.24
C ALA A 98 -4.15 12.26 -10.14
N SER A 99 -5.06 12.34 -11.12
CA SER A 99 -5.95 13.51 -11.26
C SER A 99 -7.10 13.66 -10.25
N SER A 100 -7.28 12.74 -9.31
CA SER A 100 -8.23 12.93 -8.19
C SER A 100 -7.64 13.74 -7.02
N LEU A 101 -6.41 14.21 -7.15
CA LEU A 101 -5.72 15.04 -6.17
C LEU A 101 -5.81 16.49 -6.60
N LYS A 102 -6.67 17.25 -5.91
CA LYS A 102 -6.77 18.69 -6.16
C LYS A 102 -5.49 19.38 -5.65
N PRO A 103 -4.90 20.30 -6.42
CA PRO A 103 -3.91 21.23 -5.92
C PRO A 103 -4.38 21.90 -4.62
N VAL A 104 -3.53 21.89 -3.60
CA VAL A 104 -3.89 22.37 -2.24
C VAL A 104 -3.41 23.81 -2.02
N HIS A 105 -2.24 24.15 -2.56
CA HIS A 105 -1.59 25.45 -2.36
C HIS A 105 -1.41 26.19 -3.69
N THR A 106 -2.50 26.40 -4.43
CA THR A 106 -2.47 26.96 -5.80
C THR A 106 -1.89 28.37 -5.92
N ASN A 107 -1.73 29.08 -4.80
CA ASN A 107 -1.11 30.41 -4.77
C ASN A 107 0.42 30.35 -4.55
N ASP A 108 0.94 29.21 -4.07
CA ASP A 108 2.35 29.06 -3.70
C ASP A 108 3.16 28.27 -4.74
N PHE A 109 2.49 27.41 -5.54
CA PHE A 109 3.16 26.53 -6.51
C PHE A 109 2.43 26.50 -7.85
N VAL A 110 3.19 26.28 -8.92
CA VAL A 110 2.65 26.00 -10.26
C VAL A 110 2.31 24.51 -10.32
N TYR A 111 1.05 24.18 -10.64
CA TYR A 111 0.59 22.80 -10.70
C TYR A 111 0.35 22.35 -12.13
N LYS A 112 0.70 21.08 -12.39
CA LYS A 112 0.24 20.35 -13.56
C LYS A 112 -0.35 19.03 -13.13
N VAL A 113 -1.59 18.78 -13.56
CA VAL A 113 -2.31 17.53 -13.28
C VAL A 113 -2.59 16.87 -14.62
N ILE A 114 -2.03 15.67 -14.84
CA ILE A 114 -2.30 14.95 -16.10
C ILE A 114 -3.75 14.42 -16.10
N PRO A 115 -4.55 14.75 -17.13
CA PRO A 115 -5.93 14.27 -17.24
C PRO A 115 -5.91 12.77 -17.55
N GLY A 116 -6.79 11.96 -16.96
CA GLY A 116 -7.03 10.61 -17.51
C GLY A 116 -7.81 10.75 -18.82
N GLY A 117 -7.63 9.81 -19.75
CA GLY A 117 -8.01 9.89 -21.16
C GLY A 117 -9.47 10.14 -21.57
N ASN A 118 -10.34 10.66 -20.71
CA ASN A 118 -11.68 11.15 -21.08
C ASN A 118 -11.98 12.52 -20.45
N ALA A 119 -11.90 13.56 -21.27
CA ALA A 119 -12.17 14.96 -20.90
C ALA A 119 -13.63 15.21 -20.44
N LEU A 120 -14.57 14.31 -20.75
CA LEU A 120 -15.99 14.45 -20.40
C LEU A 120 -16.37 13.79 -19.07
N LEU A 121 -15.47 13.03 -18.43
CA LEU A 121 -15.79 12.25 -17.22
C LEU A 121 -14.90 12.53 -16.00
N TYR A 122 -14.00 13.52 -16.03
CA TYR A 122 -12.99 13.71 -14.97
C TYR A 122 -12.28 12.38 -14.63
N GLN A 123 -12.05 11.54 -15.65
CA GLN A 123 -11.52 10.20 -15.44
C GLN A 123 -10.03 10.27 -15.09
N THR A 124 -9.63 9.44 -14.15
CA THR A 124 -8.31 9.53 -13.51
C THR A 124 -7.23 8.79 -14.26
N VAL A 125 -5.98 9.26 -14.21
CA VAL A 125 -4.82 8.40 -14.49
C VAL A 125 -4.73 7.36 -13.38
N LEU A 126 -5.23 6.18 -13.69
CA LEU A 126 -5.31 5.04 -12.80
C LEU A 126 -3.96 4.33 -12.78
N ASP A 127 -3.72 3.54 -11.75
CA ASP A 127 -2.44 2.86 -11.57
C ASP A 127 -2.55 1.40 -12.05
N LYS A 128 -3.26 1.22 -13.16
CA LYS A 128 -3.55 -0.07 -13.77
C LYS A 128 -2.61 -0.37 -14.93
N GLU A 129 -2.45 -1.64 -15.23
CA GLU A 129 -1.60 -2.09 -16.33
C GLU A 129 -2.11 -1.64 -17.71
N ASP A 130 -3.42 -1.45 -17.87
CA ASP A 130 -4.06 -0.98 -19.11
C ASP A 130 -4.07 0.55 -19.27
N THR A 131 -3.61 1.30 -18.26
CA THR A 131 -3.55 2.76 -18.35
C THR A 131 -2.41 3.20 -19.24
N ASN A 132 -2.69 3.92 -20.33
CA ASN A 132 -1.65 4.50 -21.18
C ASN A 132 -1.09 5.78 -20.55
N LEU A 133 0.09 5.71 -19.94
CA LEU A 133 0.81 6.84 -19.36
C LEU A 133 1.83 7.45 -20.34
N SER A 134 2.33 6.66 -21.30
CA SER A 134 3.33 7.11 -22.28
C SER A 134 2.85 8.29 -23.13
N GLN A 135 1.54 8.38 -23.40
CA GLN A 135 0.95 9.53 -24.10
C GLN A 135 1.20 10.88 -23.40
N TYR A 136 1.50 10.90 -22.09
CA TYR A 136 1.75 12.13 -21.33
C TYR A 136 3.23 12.43 -21.11
N PHE A 137 4.14 11.59 -21.61
CA PHE A 137 5.58 11.70 -21.33
C PHE A 137 6.13 13.06 -21.75
N ASP A 138 5.97 13.46 -23.01
CA ASP A 138 6.49 14.74 -23.49
C ASP A 138 5.92 15.95 -22.74
N GLU A 139 4.61 15.91 -22.45
CA GLU A 139 3.94 16.94 -21.67
C GLU A 139 4.50 17.06 -20.25
N CYS A 140 4.79 15.93 -19.60
CA CYS A 140 5.40 15.87 -18.28
C CYS A 140 6.87 16.35 -18.31
N PHE A 141 7.63 15.94 -19.32
CA PHE A 141 9.04 16.32 -19.46
C PHE A 141 9.21 17.81 -19.66
N ASN A 142 8.36 18.42 -20.49
CA ASN A 142 8.36 19.86 -20.72
C ASN A 142 8.11 20.63 -19.42
N PHE A 143 7.17 20.17 -18.59
CA PHE A 143 6.87 20.78 -17.29
C PHE A 143 8.02 20.62 -16.28
N ILE A 144 8.70 19.47 -16.29
CA ILE A 144 9.90 19.24 -15.46
C ILE A 144 11.04 20.19 -15.90
N ASP A 145 11.29 20.30 -17.20
CA ASP A 145 12.33 21.16 -17.75
C ASP A 145 12.01 22.65 -17.57
N GLU A 146 10.74 23.04 -17.60
CA GLU A 146 10.28 24.40 -17.30
C GLU A 146 10.62 24.82 -15.87
N ALA A 147 10.23 24.00 -14.88
CA ALA A 147 10.53 24.26 -13.48
C ALA A 147 12.04 24.48 -13.24
N LYS A 148 12.86 23.58 -13.78
CA LYS A 148 14.31 23.62 -13.66
C LYS A 148 14.91 24.85 -14.35
N ARG A 149 14.38 25.25 -15.51
CA ARG A 149 14.82 26.44 -16.26
C ARG A 149 14.51 27.74 -15.53
N GLU A 150 13.42 27.79 -14.78
CA GLU A 150 13.06 28.93 -13.94
C GLU A 150 13.85 29.00 -12.63
N GLY A 151 14.79 28.07 -12.40
CA GLY A 151 15.62 28.03 -11.20
C GLY A 151 14.93 27.41 -9.98
N GLY A 152 13.78 26.77 -10.18
CA GLY A 152 13.04 26.06 -9.13
C GLY A 152 13.16 24.54 -9.24
N GLY A 153 12.76 23.87 -8.17
CA GLY A 153 12.58 22.42 -8.13
C GLY A 153 11.19 21.99 -8.59
N VAL A 154 11.08 20.77 -9.12
CA VAL A 154 9.80 20.13 -9.43
C VAL A 154 9.60 18.88 -8.60
N LEU A 155 8.43 18.76 -7.96
CA LEU A 155 7.97 17.51 -7.36
C LEU A 155 7.08 16.76 -8.34
N VAL A 156 7.50 15.56 -8.74
CA VAL A 156 6.66 14.59 -9.44
C VAL A 156 6.08 13.63 -8.41
N HIS A 157 4.77 13.64 -8.23
CA HIS A 157 4.12 12.77 -7.25
C HIS A 157 2.90 12.06 -7.81
N CYS A 158 2.57 10.92 -7.21
CA CYS A 158 1.26 10.33 -7.35
C CYS A 158 0.69 10.16 -5.93
N PHE A 159 -0.13 9.14 -5.71
CA PHE A 159 -0.60 8.82 -4.36
C PHE A 159 0.56 8.39 -3.46
N VAL A 160 1.21 7.26 -3.78
CA VAL A 160 2.24 6.65 -2.94
C VAL A 160 3.66 7.06 -3.36
N GLY A 161 3.82 7.62 -4.55
CA GLY A 161 5.15 7.84 -5.11
C GLY A 161 5.87 6.54 -5.53
N LYS A 162 5.13 5.44 -5.77
CA LYS A 162 5.67 4.10 -6.06
C LYS A 162 5.65 3.73 -7.54
N SER A 163 4.55 4.02 -8.24
CA SER A 163 4.29 3.50 -9.59
C SER A 163 4.19 4.61 -10.64
N ARG A 164 3.01 5.18 -10.92
CA ARG A 164 2.83 6.25 -11.94
C ARG A 164 3.89 7.36 -11.95
N SER A 165 4.17 7.98 -10.79
CA SER A 165 5.16 9.07 -10.73
C SER A 165 6.59 8.57 -10.93
N VAL A 166 6.91 7.35 -10.49
CA VAL A 166 8.19 6.70 -10.81
C VAL A 166 8.30 6.47 -12.31
N THR A 167 7.23 6.01 -12.98
CA THR A 167 7.21 5.82 -14.43
C THR A 167 7.58 7.10 -15.17
N ILE A 168 7.00 8.24 -14.79
CA ILE A 168 7.34 9.54 -15.40
C ILE A 168 8.80 9.92 -15.14
N VAL A 169 9.28 9.79 -13.90
CA VAL A 169 10.67 10.13 -13.57
C VAL A 169 11.67 9.22 -14.30
N VAL A 170 11.42 7.92 -14.36
CA VAL A 170 12.25 6.95 -15.08
C VAL A 170 12.28 7.29 -16.57
N ALA A 171 11.11 7.52 -17.19
CA ALA A 171 11.04 7.90 -18.60
C ALA A 171 11.76 9.24 -18.87
N TYR A 172 11.67 10.20 -17.96
CA TYR A 172 12.39 11.48 -18.06
C TYR A 172 13.90 11.26 -18.04
N LEU A 173 14.41 10.47 -17.10
CA LEU A 173 15.85 10.16 -17.02
C LEU A 173 16.35 9.42 -18.27
N MET A 174 15.56 8.47 -18.79
CA MET A 174 15.87 7.78 -20.05
C MET A 174 16.00 8.77 -21.21
N LYS A 175 15.03 9.67 -21.37
CA LYS A 175 15.04 10.67 -22.46
C LYS A 175 16.13 11.72 -22.28
N LYS A 176 16.31 12.23 -21.05
CA LYS A 176 17.20 13.35 -20.75
C LYS A 176 18.67 12.95 -20.77
N HIS A 177 18.98 11.77 -20.24
CA HIS A 177 20.36 11.33 -20.02
C HIS A 177 20.77 10.12 -20.86
N GLY A 178 19.87 9.59 -21.70
CA GLY A 178 20.15 8.40 -22.51
C GLY A 178 20.32 7.12 -21.66
N MET A 179 19.79 7.10 -20.44
CA MET A 179 19.81 5.91 -19.59
C MET A 179 18.92 4.82 -20.18
N SER A 180 19.36 3.56 -20.07
CA SER A 180 18.45 2.42 -20.25
C SER A 180 17.37 2.42 -19.17
N LEU A 181 16.28 1.70 -19.41
CA LEU A 181 15.22 1.47 -18.41
C LEU A 181 15.81 0.91 -17.11
N SER A 182 16.72 -0.07 -17.21
CA SER A 182 17.36 -0.68 -16.04
C SER A 182 18.17 0.35 -15.25
N GLN A 183 19.01 1.14 -15.93
CA GLN A 183 19.84 2.17 -15.31
C GLN A 183 18.99 3.25 -14.64
N ALA A 184 17.99 3.78 -15.34
CA ALA A 184 17.12 4.83 -14.80
C ALA A 184 16.30 4.34 -13.60
N LEU A 185 15.75 3.12 -13.65
CA LEU A 185 14.98 2.56 -12.54
C LEU A 185 15.87 2.21 -11.34
N GLU A 186 17.09 1.72 -11.56
CA GLU A 186 18.07 1.48 -10.51
C GLU A 186 18.52 2.78 -9.84
N HIS A 187 18.78 3.83 -10.62
CA HIS A 187 19.08 5.17 -10.11
C HIS A 187 17.96 5.68 -9.19
N VAL A 188 16.71 5.61 -9.65
CA VAL A 188 15.56 6.00 -8.84
C VAL A 188 15.44 5.14 -7.57
N ARG A 189 15.63 3.81 -7.66
CA ARG A 189 15.58 2.90 -6.50
C ARG A 189 16.68 3.15 -5.48
N SER A 190 17.86 3.58 -5.92
CA SER A 190 18.97 3.93 -5.02
C SER A 190 18.61 5.09 -4.09
N LYS A 191 17.73 6.00 -4.53
CA LYS A 191 17.22 7.14 -3.75
C LYS A 191 15.88 6.84 -3.08
N ARG A 192 15.01 6.09 -3.76
CA ARG A 192 13.66 5.71 -3.30
C ARG A 192 13.43 4.20 -3.46
N PRO A 193 13.82 3.36 -2.48
CA PRO A 193 13.76 1.90 -2.59
C PRO A 193 12.39 1.30 -2.87
N LEU A 194 11.31 2.00 -2.53
CA LEU A 194 9.93 1.58 -2.81
C LEU A 194 9.50 1.77 -4.27
N ALA A 195 10.36 2.36 -5.13
CA ALA A 195 10.07 2.59 -6.53
C ALA A 195 9.82 1.27 -7.29
N SER A 196 8.59 1.10 -7.77
CA SER A 196 8.14 -0.13 -8.42
C SER A 196 6.91 0.17 -9.27
N PRO A 197 7.10 0.61 -10.54
CA PRO A 197 6.03 0.70 -11.52
C PRO A 197 5.29 -0.62 -11.68
N ASN A 198 3.99 -0.55 -11.97
CA ASN A 198 3.22 -1.75 -12.31
C ASN A 198 3.72 -2.39 -13.63
N PRO A 199 3.38 -3.66 -13.92
CA PRO A 199 3.84 -4.36 -15.11
C PRO A 199 3.52 -3.67 -16.44
N GLY A 200 2.32 -3.09 -16.57
CA GLY A 200 1.92 -2.36 -17.78
C GLY A 200 2.74 -1.09 -18.02
N PHE A 201 3.12 -0.37 -16.96
CA PHE A 201 4.03 0.77 -17.05
C PHE A 201 5.46 0.36 -17.34
N ILE A 202 5.93 -0.76 -16.78
CA ILE A 202 7.23 -1.34 -17.16
C ILE A 202 7.23 -1.67 -18.66
N GLN A 203 6.13 -2.22 -19.19
CA GLN A 203 5.99 -2.51 -20.61
C GLN A 203 6.03 -1.23 -21.47
N GLN A 204 5.32 -0.17 -21.06
CA GLN A 204 5.38 1.13 -21.73
C GLN A 204 6.79 1.75 -21.70
N LEU A 205 7.53 1.60 -20.60
CA LEU A 205 8.92 2.06 -20.50
C LEU A 205 9.85 1.27 -21.45
N LYS A 206 9.65 -0.04 -21.60
CA LYS A 206 10.41 -0.86 -22.58
C LYS A 206 10.12 -0.43 -24.01
N GLU A 207 8.86 -0.12 -24.32
CA GLU A 207 8.47 0.40 -25.64
C GLU A 207 9.06 1.78 -25.89
N PHE A 208 9.06 2.62 -24.86
CA PHE A 208 9.69 3.94 -24.93
C PHE A 208 11.21 3.84 -25.14
N GLU A 209 11.90 2.95 -24.43
CA GLU A 209 13.33 2.68 -24.63
C GLU A 209 13.65 2.30 -26.08
N LYS A 210 12.86 1.41 -26.69
CA LYS A 210 13.00 1.05 -28.11
C LYS A 210 12.80 2.25 -29.03
N SER A 211 11.77 3.08 -28.76
CA SER A 211 11.50 4.27 -29.56
C SER A 211 12.63 5.30 -29.50
N LEU A 212 13.34 5.39 -28.37
CA LEU A 212 14.52 6.25 -28.23
C LEU A 212 15.70 5.70 -29.06
N GLN A 213 15.88 4.37 -29.09
CA GLN A 213 16.93 3.72 -29.90
C GLN A 213 16.71 3.95 -31.40
N ASP A 214 15.46 3.84 -31.86
CA ASP A 214 15.08 4.08 -33.25
C ASP A 214 15.29 5.55 -33.67
N GLN A 215 15.19 6.50 -32.74
CA GLN A 215 15.48 7.91 -32.96
C GLN A 215 16.98 8.23 -32.95
N THR A 216 17.79 7.43 -32.26
CA THR A 216 19.26 7.59 -32.16
C THR A 216 20.04 6.92 -33.29
N CYS A 217 19.39 6.36 -34.31
CA CYS A 217 20.05 5.75 -35.47
C CYS A 217 20.64 6.80 -36.44
N PHE A 218 21.51 7.68 -35.93
CA PHE A 218 22.61 8.29 -36.65
C PHE A 218 23.76 8.50 -35.64
N LEU A 219 24.82 7.70 -35.83
CA LEU A 219 26.14 7.69 -35.19
C LEU A 219 26.34 6.61 -34.10
N PRO A 220 27.23 5.61 -34.35
CA PRO A 220 27.52 4.56 -33.38
C PRO A 220 28.58 5.02 -32.38
N VAL A 221 28.38 4.69 -31.10
CA VAL A 221 29.49 4.54 -30.16
C VAL A 221 29.31 3.20 -29.47
N GLU A 222 30.23 2.28 -29.77
CA GLU A 222 30.31 0.98 -29.13
C GLU A 222 30.69 1.13 -27.65
N CYS A 223 30.00 0.43 -26.77
CA CYS A 223 30.58 0.03 -25.49
C CYS A 223 30.27 -1.45 -25.23
N HIS A 224 31.34 -2.23 -25.07
CA HIS A 224 31.28 -3.65 -24.72
C HIS A 224 30.93 -3.82 -23.24
N ALA A 225 29.96 -4.69 -22.95
CA ALA A 225 29.74 -5.28 -21.64
C ALA A 225 29.82 -6.82 -21.77
N PRO A 226 30.48 -7.53 -20.84
CA PRO A 226 30.61 -8.97 -20.92
C PRO A 226 29.28 -9.65 -20.57
N ALA A 227 29.00 -10.73 -21.30
CA ALA A 227 27.81 -11.56 -21.16
C ALA A 227 27.70 -12.17 -19.75
N PHE A 228 26.50 -12.09 -19.16
CA PHE A 228 26.09 -13.02 -18.12
C PHE A 228 24.84 -13.75 -18.59
N GLU A 229 25.03 -15.03 -18.89
CA GLU A 229 24.00 -15.97 -19.30
C GLU A 229 23.64 -16.82 -18.07
N GLY A 230 22.35 -16.86 -17.73
CA GLY A 230 21.81 -17.86 -16.80
C GLY A 230 21.00 -17.29 -15.64
N LEU A 231 19.68 -17.16 -15.82
CA LEU A 231 18.69 -18.02 -15.14
C LEU A 231 17.29 -17.71 -15.70
N LYS A 232 16.78 -18.58 -16.56
CA LYS A 232 15.34 -18.69 -16.82
C LYS A 232 14.73 -19.56 -15.73
N ARG A 233 13.50 -19.20 -15.32
CA ARG A 233 12.58 -19.86 -14.37
C ARG A 233 12.59 -19.28 -12.95
N MET A 234 11.82 -18.21 -12.73
CA MET A 234 10.96 -18.09 -11.53
C MET A 234 9.86 -17.01 -11.60
N ASP A 235 9.37 -16.66 -12.80
CA ASP A 235 8.47 -15.50 -12.98
C ASP A 235 6.96 -15.81 -13.03
N GLN A 236 6.47 -16.91 -12.47
CA GLN A 236 5.04 -17.25 -12.55
C GLN A 236 4.28 -17.34 -11.21
N ILE A 237 4.91 -17.05 -10.07
CA ILE A 237 4.22 -17.11 -8.77
C ILE A 237 4.02 -15.71 -8.13
N HIS A 238 4.64 -14.66 -8.67
CA HIS A 238 4.55 -13.30 -8.11
C HIS A 238 3.34 -12.47 -8.58
N TYR A 239 2.54 -12.99 -9.53
CA TYR A 239 1.60 -12.18 -10.32
C TYR A 239 0.13 -12.22 -9.84
N SER A 240 -0.24 -13.03 -8.85
CA SER A 240 -1.66 -13.20 -8.44
C SER A 240 -2.13 -12.39 -7.24
N ILE A 241 -1.28 -11.59 -6.58
CA ILE A 241 -1.66 -10.83 -5.38
C ILE A 241 -1.89 -9.33 -5.67
N GLU A 242 -1.35 -8.80 -6.76
CA GLU A 242 -1.35 -7.35 -7.02
C GLU A 242 -2.62 -6.80 -7.73
N ASN A 243 -3.49 -7.66 -8.27
CA ASN A 243 -4.59 -7.24 -9.14
C ASN A 243 -5.99 -7.10 -8.50
N GLU A 244 -6.13 -7.16 -7.17
CA GLU A 244 -7.44 -6.99 -6.48
C GLU A 244 -7.72 -5.57 -5.92
N ILE A 245 -6.84 -4.58 -6.16
CA ILE A 245 -6.87 -3.31 -5.38
C ILE A 245 -7.31 -2.04 -6.14
N GLN A 246 -7.75 -2.09 -7.39
CA GLN A 246 -8.09 -0.83 -8.10
C GLN A 246 -9.51 -0.79 -8.65
N GLU A 247 -10.39 0.02 -8.00
CA GLU A 247 -10.83 1.29 -8.64
C GLU A 247 -11.86 2.25 -7.98
N ARG A 248 -12.30 2.13 -6.72
CA ARG A 248 -13.39 3.05 -6.25
C ARG A 248 -13.14 3.98 -5.07
N CYS A 249 -11.96 4.00 -4.46
CA CYS A 249 -11.71 4.82 -3.26
C CYS A 249 -10.48 5.73 -3.44
N ARG A 250 -10.61 6.91 -4.05
CA ARG A 250 -9.43 7.79 -4.25
C ARG A 250 -9.56 9.27 -3.84
N VAL A 251 -10.58 9.69 -3.09
CA VAL A 251 -10.63 11.09 -2.59
C VAL A 251 -10.83 11.22 -1.08
N ASP A 252 -11.56 10.30 -0.43
CA ASP A 252 -11.84 10.44 1.01
C ASP A 252 -10.77 9.87 1.96
N ILE A 253 -9.74 9.20 1.42
CA ILE A 253 -8.66 8.58 2.20
C ILE A 253 -7.77 9.65 2.88
N TYR A 254 -7.62 10.84 2.29
CA TYR A 254 -6.62 11.81 2.74
C TYR A 254 -6.97 12.61 3.98
N ARG A 255 -8.26 12.74 4.35
CA ARG A 255 -8.64 13.49 5.55
C ARG A 255 -8.59 12.66 6.85
N LYS A 256 -8.27 11.36 6.78
CA LYS A 256 -8.39 10.41 7.91
C LYS A 256 -7.10 9.73 8.37
N PHE A 257 -5.97 9.98 7.72
CA PHE A 257 -4.67 9.42 8.13
C PHE A 257 -3.80 10.41 8.92
N GLN A 258 -4.29 11.62 9.19
CA GLN A 258 -3.77 12.41 10.31
C GLN A 258 -4.33 11.84 11.60
N GLY A 259 -3.44 11.61 12.57
CA GLY A 259 -3.69 10.85 13.79
C GLY A 259 -5.00 11.21 14.46
N ASN A 260 -5.90 10.24 14.52
CA ASN A 260 -6.72 10.10 15.70
C ASN A 260 -6.09 8.97 16.52
N SER A 261 -5.70 9.30 17.74
CA SER A 261 -5.23 8.35 18.76
C SER A 261 -6.31 7.32 19.15
N ALA A 262 -7.56 7.52 18.72
CA ALA A 262 -8.71 6.71 19.08
C ALA A 262 -9.10 5.69 17.99
N LEU A 263 -9.34 4.45 18.40
CA LEU A 263 -9.92 3.41 17.55
C LEU A 263 -11.35 3.78 17.12
N CYS A 264 -11.76 3.34 15.93
CA CYS A 264 -13.12 3.58 15.43
C CYS A 264 -14.12 2.69 16.18
N GLN A 265 -14.72 3.25 17.23
CA GLN A 265 -15.74 2.58 18.03
C GLN A 265 -17.09 2.60 17.32
N ILE A 266 -17.66 1.42 17.05
CA ILE A 266 -18.98 1.25 16.42
C ILE A 266 -20.08 1.31 17.48
N GLU A 267 -19.89 0.59 18.57
CA GLU A 267 -20.69 0.63 19.77
C GLU A 267 -19.80 0.33 20.98
N GLU A 268 -20.34 0.43 22.18
CA GLU A 268 -19.59 0.14 23.41
C GLU A 268 -18.93 -1.24 23.34
N GLY A 269 -17.60 -1.28 23.52
CA GLY A 269 -16.80 -2.50 23.43
C GLY A 269 -16.60 -3.09 22.02
N LEU A 270 -17.11 -2.49 20.93
CA LEU A 270 -16.92 -2.98 19.56
C LEU A 270 -16.22 -1.94 18.69
N PHE A 271 -15.01 -2.29 18.23
CA PHE A 271 -14.18 -1.44 17.38
C PHE A 271 -14.01 -2.07 15.99
N LEU A 272 -13.91 -1.22 14.97
CA LEU A 272 -13.75 -1.64 13.57
C LEU A 272 -12.54 -0.96 12.94
N GLY A 273 -11.58 -1.77 12.49
CA GLY A 273 -10.29 -1.25 12.04
C GLY A 273 -9.64 -1.98 10.87
N SER A 274 -8.43 -1.52 10.59
CA SER A 274 -7.44 -2.02 9.65
C SER A 274 -6.30 -2.73 10.38
N LEU A 275 -5.35 -3.30 9.63
CA LEU A 275 -4.13 -3.85 10.23
C LEU A 275 -3.31 -2.78 10.97
N GLY A 276 -3.33 -1.53 10.48
CA GLY A 276 -2.66 -0.41 11.14
C GLY A 276 -3.31 -0.01 12.47
N ASP A 277 -4.59 -0.32 12.66
CA ASP A 277 -5.29 -0.15 13.94
C ASP A 277 -4.93 -1.30 14.90
N ALA A 278 -4.82 -2.53 14.38
CA ALA A 278 -4.42 -3.72 15.14
C ALA A 278 -2.95 -3.69 15.58
N SER A 279 -2.07 -2.98 14.86
CA SER A 279 -0.67 -2.79 15.26
C SER A 279 -0.46 -1.64 16.25
N ASN A 280 -1.52 -0.90 16.61
CA ASN A 280 -1.42 0.19 17.58
C ASN A 280 -1.73 -0.32 19.00
N LYS A 281 -0.76 -1.01 19.62
CA LYS A 281 -0.87 -1.55 20.99
C LYS A 281 -1.34 -0.50 22.01
N GLY A 282 -0.83 0.73 21.92
CA GLY A 282 -1.23 1.82 22.83
C GLY A 282 -2.72 2.17 22.72
N ALA A 283 -3.23 2.33 21.50
CA ALA A 283 -4.66 2.58 21.26
C ALA A 283 -5.54 1.40 21.68
N LEU A 284 -5.09 0.15 21.45
CA LEU A 284 -5.78 -1.06 21.90
C LEU A 284 -5.94 -1.09 23.43
N LYS A 285 -4.83 -0.92 24.18
CA LYS A 285 -4.87 -0.96 25.65
C LYS A 285 -5.67 0.21 26.23
N SER A 286 -5.47 1.43 25.71
CA SER A 286 -6.21 2.61 26.19
C SER A 286 -7.72 2.56 25.90
N SER A 287 -8.15 1.80 24.89
CA SER A 287 -9.56 1.56 24.57
C SER A 287 -10.14 0.31 25.27
N ASN A 288 -9.42 -0.28 26.23
CA ASN A 288 -9.78 -1.53 26.91
C ASN A 288 -10.02 -2.70 25.96
N VAL A 289 -9.33 -2.75 24.82
CA VAL A 289 -9.41 -3.89 23.90
C VAL A 289 -8.68 -5.07 24.51
N THR A 290 -9.36 -6.21 24.55
CA THR A 290 -8.84 -7.49 25.07
C THR A 290 -8.84 -8.57 24.01
N HIS A 291 -9.67 -8.43 22.96
CA HIS A 291 -9.85 -9.41 21.89
C HIS A 291 -9.58 -8.77 20.52
N ILE A 292 -8.93 -9.51 19.63
CA ILE A 292 -8.66 -9.09 18.25
C ILE A 292 -9.21 -10.16 17.30
N LEU A 293 -10.22 -9.78 16.51
CA LEU A 293 -10.80 -10.59 15.44
C LEU A 293 -10.22 -10.15 14.09
N THR A 294 -9.33 -10.97 13.55
CA THR A 294 -8.71 -10.76 12.23
C THR A 294 -9.53 -11.49 11.17
N VAL A 295 -10.10 -10.74 10.22
CA VAL A 295 -10.86 -11.28 9.08
C VAL A 295 -10.05 -11.01 7.82
N ALA A 296 -8.95 -11.75 7.68
CA ALA A 296 -7.97 -11.60 6.63
C ALA A 296 -7.09 -12.85 6.52
N ASN A 297 -6.53 -13.09 5.34
CA ASN A 297 -5.49 -14.10 5.14
C ASN A 297 -4.15 -13.65 5.79
N LEU A 298 -4.11 -13.72 7.13
CA LEU A 298 -3.01 -13.35 8.00
C LEU A 298 -2.93 -14.39 9.12
N SER A 299 -1.94 -15.27 9.09
CA SER A 299 -1.84 -16.36 10.07
C SER A 299 -1.08 -15.99 11.36
N LEU A 300 -0.65 -14.72 11.52
CA LEU A 300 0.15 -14.29 12.67
C LEU A 300 -0.61 -13.31 13.57
N PRO A 301 -0.98 -13.71 14.79
CA PRO A 301 -1.58 -12.81 15.78
C PRO A 301 -0.57 -11.78 16.29
N LEU A 302 -0.97 -10.51 16.29
CA LEU A 302 -0.17 -9.42 16.86
C LEU A 302 -0.29 -9.39 18.39
N TYR A 303 0.84 -9.45 19.09
CA TYR A 303 0.89 -9.50 20.57
C TYR A 303 0.13 -10.71 21.17
N PRO A 304 0.50 -11.95 20.78
CA PRO A 304 -0.25 -13.17 21.11
C PRO A 304 -0.40 -13.44 22.61
N ASN A 305 0.51 -12.89 23.43
CA ASN A 305 0.49 -13.05 24.88
C ASN A 305 -0.33 -11.98 25.60
N GLU A 306 -0.93 -11.02 24.88
CA GLU A 306 -1.54 -9.83 25.46
C GLU A 306 -3.01 -9.61 25.09
N PHE A 307 -3.47 -10.24 24.01
CA PHE A 307 -4.85 -10.19 23.56
C PHE A 307 -5.30 -11.61 23.20
N ALA A 308 -6.59 -11.89 23.37
CA ALA A 308 -7.19 -13.08 22.80
C ALA A 308 -7.37 -12.88 21.29
N HIS A 309 -7.07 -13.90 20.50
CA HIS A 309 -7.13 -13.81 19.04
C HIS A 309 -8.12 -14.78 18.43
N LYS A 310 -8.78 -14.29 17.38
CA LYS A 310 -9.51 -15.13 16.44
C LYS A 310 -9.16 -14.71 15.04
N ILE A 311 -8.77 -15.67 14.20
CA ILE A 311 -8.38 -15.42 12.82
C ILE A 311 -9.33 -16.20 11.91
N ILE A 312 -10.00 -15.47 11.03
CA ILE A 312 -10.77 -16.00 9.92
C ILE A 312 -9.95 -15.75 8.66
N GLU A 313 -9.27 -16.80 8.18
CA GLU A 313 -8.35 -16.73 7.05
C GLU A 313 -9.12 -16.68 5.73
N VAL A 314 -9.38 -15.46 5.26
CA VAL A 314 -10.15 -15.23 4.03
C VAL A 314 -9.59 -14.09 3.17
N MET A 315 -9.71 -14.28 1.85
CA MET A 315 -9.42 -13.27 0.83
C MET A 315 -10.60 -12.30 0.66
N ASP A 316 -10.38 -11.13 0.04
CA ASP A 316 -11.42 -10.09 -0.13
C ASP A 316 -12.18 -10.22 -1.46
N ARG A 317 -12.54 -11.46 -1.82
CA ARG A 317 -13.08 -11.79 -3.14
C ARG A 317 -14.60 -11.88 -3.09
N GLU A 318 -15.25 -11.57 -4.20
CA GLU A 318 -16.72 -11.64 -4.28
C GLU A 318 -17.24 -13.08 -4.15
N ASP A 319 -16.41 -14.08 -4.49
CA ASP A 319 -16.71 -15.51 -4.37
C ASP A 319 -16.42 -16.10 -2.97
N THR A 320 -15.84 -15.32 -2.06
CA THR A 320 -15.54 -15.77 -0.69
C THR A 320 -16.82 -15.87 0.14
N ASN A 321 -17.12 -17.03 0.73
CA ASN A 321 -18.25 -17.19 1.63
C ASN A 321 -17.86 -16.75 3.06
N LEU A 322 -18.21 -15.53 3.44
CA LEU A 322 -18.06 -15.01 4.81
C LEU A 322 -19.21 -15.42 5.73
N MET A 323 -20.41 -15.65 5.17
CA MET A 323 -21.61 -15.96 5.95
C MET A 323 -21.44 -17.22 6.81
N GLN A 324 -20.67 -18.20 6.35
CA GLN A 324 -20.37 -19.43 7.12
C GLN A 324 -19.61 -19.18 8.44
N TYR A 325 -18.91 -18.04 8.56
CA TYR A 325 -18.12 -17.69 9.75
C TYR A 325 -18.85 -16.74 10.71
N PHE A 326 -20.08 -16.33 10.39
CA PHE A 326 -20.80 -15.32 11.16
C PHE A 326 -21.01 -15.74 12.62
N ASP A 327 -21.52 -16.94 12.88
CA ASP A 327 -21.81 -17.38 14.25
C ASP A 327 -20.54 -17.47 15.11
N GLU A 328 -19.43 -17.92 14.53
CA GLU A 328 -18.12 -17.96 15.19
C GLU A 328 -17.58 -16.56 15.48
N CYS A 329 -17.68 -15.64 14.52
CA CYS A 329 -17.30 -14.23 14.71
C CYS A 329 -18.14 -13.57 15.80
N PHE A 330 -19.45 -13.79 15.80
CA PHE A 330 -20.37 -13.19 16.76
C PHE A 330 -20.11 -13.72 18.16
N SER A 331 -19.86 -15.02 18.29
CA SER A 331 -19.52 -15.64 19.57
C SER A 331 -18.26 -15.03 20.17
N PHE A 332 -17.24 -14.79 19.35
CA PHE A 332 -16.00 -14.15 19.80
C PHE A 332 -16.19 -12.66 20.18
N ILE A 333 -17.03 -11.92 19.44
CA ILE A 333 -17.39 -10.53 19.78
C ILE A 333 -18.16 -10.48 21.11
N ASP A 334 -19.14 -11.36 21.28
CA ASP A 334 -19.95 -11.43 22.50
C ASP A 334 -19.14 -11.88 23.71
N GLU A 335 -18.18 -12.80 23.53
CA GLU A 335 -17.24 -13.22 24.58
C GLU A 335 -16.42 -12.06 25.13
N ALA A 336 -15.81 -11.26 24.24
CA ALA A 336 -15.03 -10.10 24.65
C ALA A 336 -15.85 -9.13 25.52
N LYS A 337 -17.07 -8.82 25.07
CA LYS A 337 -17.99 -7.91 25.76
C LYS A 337 -18.46 -8.51 27.10
N ARG A 338 -18.75 -9.82 27.14
CA ARG A 338 -19.16 -10.53 28.37
C ARG A 338 -18.05 -10.52 29.44
N LEU A 339 -16.79 -10.56 29.02
CA LEU A 339 -15.62 -10.48 29.91
C LEU A 339 -15.28 -9.04 30.34
N GLY A 340 -16.10 -8.05 29.98
CA GLY A 340 -15.89 -6.64 30.33
C GLY A 340 -14.80 -5.95 29.50
N GLY A 341 -14.37 -6.57 28.41
CA GLY A 341 -13.38 -6.04 27.48
C GLY A 341 -13.99 -5.58 26.16
N GLY A 342 -13.17 -4.86 25.38
CA GLY A 342 -13.47 -4.52 23.99
C GLY A 342 -12.90 -5.52 22.99
N VAL A 343 -13.48 -5.55 21.80
CA VAL A 343 -12.99 -6.30 20.64
C VAL A 343 -12.69 -5.38 19.47
N LEU A 344 -11.51 -5.54 18.86
CA LEU A 344 -11.21 -4.98 17.55
C LEU A 344 -11.50 -6.01 16.46
N VAL A 345 -12.44 -5.70 15.57
CA VAL A 345 -12.66 -6.47 14.34
C VAL A 345 -11.95 -5.76 13.20
N HIS A 346 -10.95 -6.41 12.59
CA HIS A 346 -10.18 -5.81 11.52
C HIS A 346 -9.94 -6.75 10.34
N CYS A 347 -9.66 -6.16 9.19
CA CYS A 347 -9.05 -6.84 8.06
C CYS A 347 -7.79 -6.06 7.66
N PHE A 348 -7.28 -6.21 6.44
CA PHE A 348 -6.13 -5.41 5.99
C PHE A 348 -6.43 -3.90 6.01
N MET A 349 -7.51 -3.47 5.35
CA MET A 349 -7.85 -2.04 5.19
C MET A 349 -9.00 -1.58 6.10
N GLY A 350 -9.73 -2.51 6.72
CA GLY A 350 -10.93 -2.18 7.47
C GLY A 350 -12.07 -1.62 6.61
N ILE A 351 -12.19 -2.06 5.35
CA ILE A 351 -13.16 -1.51 4.38
C ILE A 351 -14.25 -2.53 4.05
N SER A 352 -13.88 -3.79 3.83
CA SER A 352 -14.78 -4.80 3.27
C SER A 352 -15.02 -5.96 4.26
N ARG A 353 -14.14 -6.97 4.33
CA ARG A 353 -14.32 -8.17 5.21
C ARG A 353 -14.74 -7.87 6.65
N SER A 354 -13.98 -7.06 7.39
CA SER A 354 -14.33 -6.74 8.79
C SER A 354 -15.61 -5.92 8.91
N VAL A 355 -15.88 -5.06 7.93
CA VAL A 355 -17.14 -4.29 7.85
C VAL A 355 -18.32 -5.24 7.66
N THR A 356 -18.20 -6.24 6.78
CA THR A 356 -19.24 -7.26 6.57
C THR A 356 -19.57 -7.97 7.87
N VAL A 357 -18.57 -8.42 8.62
CA VAL A 357 -18.77 -9.11 9.91
C VAL A 357 -19.45 -8.19 10.92
N VAL A 358 -19.02 -6.93 11.05
CA VAL A 358 -19.64 -5.97 11.97
C VAL A 358 -21.09 -5.66 11.58
N ILE A 359 -21.38 -5.46 10.29
CA ILE A 359 -22.75 -5.24 9.82
C ILE A 359 -23.64 -6.44 10.15
N ALA A 360 -23.18 -7.65 9.84
CA ALA A 360 -23.92 -8.87 10.13
C ALA A 360 -24.17 -9.03 11.64
N TYR A 361 -23.17 -8.70 12.48
CA TYR A 361 -23.32 -8.70 13.93
C TYR A 361 -24.39 -7.72 14.39
N LEU A 362 -24.39 -6.47 13.89
CA LEU A 362 -25.41 -5.48 14.23
C LEU A 362 -26.81 -5.90 13.79
N MET A 363 -26.94 -6.51 12.60
CA MET A 363 -28.22 -7.06 12.12
C MET A 363 -28.74 -8.17 13.04
N LYS A 364 -27.86 -9.11 13.44
CA LYS A 364 -28.21 -10.22 14.32
C LYS A 364 -28.53 -9.75 15.74
N LYS A 365 -27.69 -8.90 16.31
CA LYS A 365 -27.75 -8.49 17.72
C LYS A 365 -28.88 -7.51 18.00
N HIS A 366 -29.08 -6.55 17.09
CA HIS A 366 -30.00 -5.43 17.30
C HIS A 366 -31.22 -5.46 16.38
N GLY A 367 -31.37 -6.50 15.56
CA GLY A 367 -32.48 -6.61 14.60
C GLY A 367 -32.46 -5.52 13.51
N MET A 368 -31.32 -4.87 13.30
CA MET A 368 -31.17 -3.83 12.27
C MET A 368 -31.41 -4.42 10.88
N ARG A 369 -32.02 -3.62 9.99
CA ARG A 369 -31.98 -3.93 8.55
C ARG A 369 -30.57 -3.72 8.01
N LEU A 370 -30.21 -4.41 6.92
CA LEU A 370 -28.90 -4.24 6.27
C LEU A 370 -28.62 -2.75 5.99
N SER A 371 -29.59 -2.04 5.44
CA SER A 371 -29.47 -0.60 5.17
C SER A 371 -29.16 0.21 6.42
N GLN A 372 -29.84 -0.07 7.53
CA GLN A 372 -29.65 0.62 8.81
C GLN A 372 -28.29 0.31 9.44
N ALA A 373 -27.87 -0.96 9.42
CA ALA A 373 -26.58 -1.38 9.96
C ALA A 373 -25.41 -0.81 9.14
N LEU A 374 -25.50 -0.85 7.80
CA LEU A 374 -24.49 -0.25 6.92
C LEU A 374 -24.41 1.27 7.11
N GLU A 375 -25.53 1.96 7.22
CA GLU A 375 -25.56 3.39 7.50
C GLU A 375 -24.94 3.71 8.87
N HIS A 376 -25.29 2.92 9.90
CA HIS A 376 -24.73 3.06 11.25
C HIS A 376 -23.21 2.93 11.26
N VAL A 377 -22.67 1.93 10.54
CA VAL A 377 -21.23 1.75 10.39
C VAL A 377 -20.63 2.89 9.58
N LYS A 378 -21.22 3.30 8.45
CA LYS A 378 -20.73 4.40 7.61
C LYS A 378 -20.67 5.75 8.32
N ARG A 379 -21.60 6.04 9.24
CA ARG A 379 -21.53 7.28 10.04
C ARG A 379 -20.25 7.38 10.87
N ARG A 380 -19.70 6.24 11.31
CA ARG A 380 -18.48 6.17 12.13
C ARG A 380 -17.23 5.86 11.33
N ARG A 381 -17.37 5.02 10.31
CA ARG A 381 -16.33 4.65 9.36
C ARG A 381 -16.79 4.89 7.92
N PRO A 382 -16.78 6.15 7.43
CA PRO A 382 -17.32 6.48 6.10
C PRO A 382 -16.74 5.69 4.91
N GLN A 383 -15.53 5.14 5.02
CA GLN A 383 -14.94 4.28 4.00
C GLN A 383 -15.47 2.82 4.01
N ALA A 384 -16.42 2.49 4.90
CA ALA A 384 -17.02 1.16 4.97
C ALA A 384 -17.73 0.81 3.66
N SER A 385 -17.23 -0.20 2.97
CA SER A 385 -17.71 -0.63 1.66
C SER A 385 -17.39 -2.12 1.45
N PRO A 386 -18.24 -3.03 1.95
CA PRO A 386 -18.18 -4.44 1.55
C PRO A 386 -18.16 -4.60 0.04
N ASN A 387 -17.42 -5.58 -0.47
CA ASN A 387 -17.48 -5.95 -1.89
C ASN A 387 -18.89 -6.45 -2.27
N SER A 388 -19.17 -6.60 -3.58
CA SER A 388 -20.52 -6.91 -4.04
C SER A 388 -21.00 -8.29 -3.58
N GLY A 389 -20.12 -9.29 -3.56
CA GLY A 389 -20.42 -10.63 -3.05
C GLY A 389 -20.80 -10.64 -1.58
N PHE A 390 -20.13 -9.84 -0.75
CA PHE A 390 -20.47 -9.69 0.67
C PHE A 390 -21.77 -8.93 0.88
N ILE A 391 -22.11 -7.96 0.04
CA ILE A 391 -23.44 -7.31 0.08
C ILE A 391 -24.54 -8.33 -0.22
N LEU A 392 -24.36 -9.20 -1.22
CA LEU A 392 -25.32 -10.27 -1.53
C LEU A 392 -25.48 -11.24 -0.35
N GLN A 393 -24.39 -11.62 0.30
CA GLN A 393 -24.42 -12.46 1.50
C GLN A 393 -25.15 -11.77 2.66
N LEU A 394 -24.94 -10.48 2.89
CA LEU A 394 -25.66 -9.72 3.91
C LEU A 394 -27.16 -9.63 3.60
N GLN A 395 -27.56 -9.48 2.33
CA GLN A 395 -28.97 -9.51 1.92
C GLN A 395 -29.59 -10.89 2.14
N GLN A 396 -28.85 -11.96 1.83
CA GLN A 396 -29.27 -13.32 2.12
C GLN A 396 -29.43 -13.54 3.63
N PHE A 397 -28.46 -13.08 4.43
CA PHE A 397 -28.52 -13.15 5.88
C PHE A 397 -29.68 -12.34 6.45
N GLU A 398 -30.00 -11.17 5.90
CA GLU A 398 -31.20 -10.42 6.31
C GLU A 398 -32.48 -11.23 6.11
N LYS A 399 -32.59 -11.97 5.00
CA LYS A 399 -33.73 -12.86 4.75
C LYS A 399 -33.79 -14.00 5.76
N THR A 400 -32.66 -14.58 6.16
CA THR A 400 -32.67 -15.65 7.18
C THR A 400 -33.03 -15.15 8.59
N LEU A 401 -32.81 -13.87 8.88
CA LEU A 401 -33.20 -13.26 10.16
C LEU A 401 -34.67 -12.81 10.21
N ARG A 402 -35.33 -12.67 9.05
CA ARG A 402 -36.68 -12.09 8.93
C ARG A 402 -37.70 -13.01 8.26
N GLY A 403 -37.25 -14.13 7.73
CA GLY A 403 -38.04 -15.13 7.03
C GLY A 403 -38.73 -16.11 7.95
#